data_AF-A0A256YUV2-F1
#
_entry.id   AF-A0A256YUV2-F1
#
_cell.length_a   1.000
_cell.length_b   1.000
_cell.length_c   1.000
_cell.angle_alpha   90.00
_cell.angle_beta   90.00
_cell.angle_gamma   90.00
#
_symmetry.space_group_name_H-M   'P 1'
#
loop_
_entity.id
_entity.type
_entity.pdbx_description
1 polymer ?
#
loop_
_entity_poly.entity_id
_entity_poly.type
_entity_poly.pdbx_seq_one_letter_code
_entity_poly.pdbx_strand_id
1 'polypeptide(L)'
;MDCIFCKIVSNEIPTTKIYEDENTLAFLDINPCSPGHTVIIPKKHYQKLEEMSEEEVKKLFGVIYKLIKPVLKGVNSTNCNIGINNGKCAGQEVPHVHFHIIPRFENDGGGPLQKLVRLEVKEDLSVIADRIKNNIPKQKNNKDKEYDPDREWQEFKLEIEDKVPDYSDARNL
;
A
#
# COMPACT_ATOMS: atom_id res chain seq x y z
N MET A 1 -7.86 18.97 8.66
CA MET A 1 -7.11 17.72 8.49
C MET A 1 -5.76 18.06 7.90
N ASP A 2 -4.66 17.79 8.61
CA ASP A 2 -3.32 18.18 8.15
C ASP A 2 -2.64 17.05 7.33
N CYS A 3 -3.30 16.65 6.24
CA CYS A 3 -2.78 15.65 5.30
C CYS A 3 -2.39 16.34 3.99
N ILE A 4 -1.14 16.20 3.57
CA ILE A 4 -0.64 16.78 2.31
C ILE A 4 -1.38 16.25 1.08
N PHE A 5 -1.75 14.97 1.06
CA PHE A 5 -2.52 14.40 -0.05
C PHE A 5 -3.98 14.91 -0.07
N CYS A 6 -4.60 15.13 1.09
CA CYS A 6 -5.92 15.80 1.12
C CYS A 6 -5.84 17.23 0.56
N LYS A 7 -4.77 17.97 0.88
CA LYS A 7 -4.52 19.31 0.32
C LYS A 7 -4.26 19.28 -1.18
N ILE A 8 -3.63 18.22 -1.70
CA ILE A 8 -3.49 17.98 -3.14
C ILE A 8 -4.86 17.69 -3.78
N VAL A 9 -5.68 16.85 -3.16
CA VAL A 9 -7.03 16.52 -3.63
C VAL A 9 -7.93 17.76 -3.67
N SER A 10 -7.84 18.65 -2.67
CA SER A 10 -8.57 19.91 -2.63
C SER A 10 -7.99 21.03 -3.51
N ASN A 11 -6.88 20.76 -4.22
CA ASN A 11 -6.13 21.73 -5.03
C ASN A 11 -5.54 22.91 -4.23
N GLU A 12 -5.36 22.77 -2.91
CA GLU A 12 -4.64 23.74 -2.08
C GLU A 12 -3.13 23.72 -2.34
N ILE A 13 -2.59 22.56 -2.75
CA ILE A 13 -1.19 22.38 -3.12
C ILE A 13 -1.11 22.00 -4.61
N PRO A 14 -0.29 22.69 -5.41
CA PRO A 14 -0.10 22.35 -6.81
C PRO A 14 0.58 20.98 -6.96
N THR A 15 0.19 20.22 -7.98
CA THR A 15 0.77 18.93 -8.29
C THR A 15 0.72 18.67 -9.80
N THR A 16 1.63 17.84 -10.30
CA THR A 16 1.66 17.41 -11.70
C THR A 16 0.74 16.21 -11.89
N LYS A 17 -0.57 16.48 -12.01
CA LYS A 17 -1.59 15.44 -12.23
C LYS A 17 -1.42 14.77 -13.59
N ILE A 18 -1.57 13.45 -13.61
CA ILE A 18 -1.56 12.66 -14.86
C ILE A 18 -2.88 11.89 -15.07
N TYR A 19 -3.68 11.74 -14.02
CA TYR A 19 -4.98 11.08 -14.06
C TYR A 19 -5.85 11.54 -12.90
N GLU A 20 -7.13 11.72 -13.14
CA GLU A 20 -8.12 12.02 -12.11
C GLU A 20 -9.48 11.45 -12.52
N ASP A 21 -10.14 10.75 -11.60
CA ASP A 21 -11.55 10.40 -11.71
C ASP A 21 -12.30 10.78 -10.42
N GLU A 22 -13.54 10.31 -10.25
CA GLU A 22 -14.36 10.61 -9.08
C GLU A 22 -13.72 10.15 -7.75
N ASN A 23 -12.98 9.05 -7.76
CA ASN A 23 -12.50 8.37 -6.55
C ASN A 23 -10.98 8.35 -6.42
N THR A 24 -10.24 8.52 -7.52
CA THR A 24 -8.78 8.31 -7.58
C THR A 24 -8.10 9.51 -8.21
N LEU A 25 -6.91 9.82 -7.71
CA LEU A 25 -6.02 10.83 -8.27
C LEU A 25 -4.62 10.23 -8.43
N ALA A 26 -3.98 10.47 -9.58
CA ALA A 26 -2.57 10.10 -9.80
C ALA A 26 -1.76 11.30 -10.30
N PHE A 27 -0.55 11.43 -9.77
CA PHE A 27 0.36 12.54 -10.03
C PHE A 27 1.82 12.09 -9.92
N LEU A 28 2.73 12.89 -10.48
CA LEU A 28 4.17 12.61 -10.36
C LEU A 28 4.67 12.97 -8.96
N ASP A 29 5.53 12.11 -8.41
CA ASP A 29 6.22 12.39 -7.16
C ASP A 29 7.15 13.60 -7.33
N ILE A 30 7.17 14.49 -6.34
CA ILE A 30 8.04 15.69 -6.34
C ILE A 30 9.51 15.34 -6.04
N ASN A 31 9.74 14.23 -5.35
CA ASN A 31 11.06 13.66 -5.07
C ASN A 31 11.16 12.27 -5.73
N PRO A 32 11.18 12.20 -7.08
CA PRO A 32 11.04 10.94 -7.80
C PRO A 32 12.26 10.02 -7.59
N CYS A 33 12.02 8.74 -7.30
CA CYS A 33 13.07 7.71 -7.27
C CYS A 33 13.58 7.33 -8.66
N SER A 34 12.79 7.63 -9.70
CA SER A 34 13.07 7.30 -11.11
C SER A 34 12.18 8.16 -12.02
N PRO A 35 12.59 8.45 -13.28
CA PRO A 35 11.71 9.10 -14.25
C PRO A 35 10.34 8.43 -14.34
N GLY A 36 9.27 9.20 -14.18
CA GLY A 36 7.90 8.71 -14.21
C GLY A 36 7.40 8.10 -12.90
N HIS A 37 8.13 8.26 -11.78
CA HIS A 37 7.65 7.90 -10.45
C HIS A 37 6.29 8.55 -10.20
N THR A 38 5.24 7.71 -10.17
CA THR A 38 3.85 8.12 -10.08
C THR A 38 3.27 7.66 -8.76
N VAL A 39 2.61 8.59 -8.05
CA VAL A 39 1.85 8.35 -6.83
C VAL A 39 0.37 8.31 -7.18
N ILE A 40 -0.35 7.27 -6.72
CA ILE A 40 -1.78 7.04 -6.97
C ILE A 40 -2.49 6.91 -5.63
N ILE A 41 -3.50 7.75 -5.40
CA ILE A 41 -4.20 7.85 -4.12
C ILE A 41 -5.73 7.73 -4.32
N PRO A 42 -6.46 7.15 -3.36
CA PRO A 42 -7.88 7.45 -3.24
C PRO A 42 -8.06 8.91 -2.82
N LYS A 43 -9.10 9.57 -3.33
CA LYS A 43 -9.47 10.94 -2.93
C LYS A 43 -9.97 11.00 -1.49
N LYS A 44 -10.73 9.98 -1.07
CA LYS A 44 -11.10 9.79 0.33
C LYS A 44 -9.86 9.43 1.15
N HIS A 45 -9.77 9.99 2.35
CA HIS A 45 -8.64 9.73 3.23
C HIS A 45 -8.80 8.40 3.96
N TYR A 46 -7.77 7.57 3.84
CA TYR A 46 -7.55 6.34 4.59
C TYR A 46 -6.08 6.32 4.98
N GLN A 47 -5.73 6.04 6.23
CA GLN A 47 -4.32 5.97 6.62
C GLN A 47 -3.67 4.69 6.09
N LYS A 48 -4.41 3.58 6.14
CA LYS A 48 -3.94 2.26 5.73
C LYS A 48 -4.93 1.58 4.81
N LEU A 49 -4.44 0.64 4.01
CA LEU A 49 -5.20 -0.02 2.95
C LEU A 49 -6.39 -0.82 3.50
N GLU A 50 -6.24 -1.44 4.66
CA GLU A 50 -7.28 -2.24 5.32
C GLU A 50 -8.43 -1.42 5.91
N GLU A 51 -8.35 -0.08 5.91
CA GLU A 51 -9.44 0.82 6.29
C GLU A 51 -10.39 1.09 5.11
N MET A 52 -10.06 0.63 3.91
CA MET A 52 -10.88 0.77 2.71
C MET A 52 -11.82 -0.43 2.55
N SER A 53 -13.01 -0.20 1.97
CA SER A 53 -13.88 -1.30 1.57
C SER A 53 -13.30 -2.08 0.38
N GLU A 54 -13.70 -3.36 0.25
CA GLU A 54 -13.26 -4.22 -0.86
C GLU A 54 -13.54 -3.59 -2.24
N GLU A 55 -14.68 -2.92 -2.38
CA GLU A 55 -15.08 -2.25 -3.63
C GLU A 55 -14.19 -1.05 -3.95
N GLU A 56 -13.82 -0.25 -2.95
CA GLU A 56 -12.88 0.87 -3.16
C GLU A 56 -11.49 0.38 -3.53
N VAL A 57 -11.02 -0.71 -2.90
CA VAL A 57 -9.75 -1.34 -3.24
C VAL A 57 -9.76 -1.86 -4.68
N LYS A 58 -10.83 -2.54 -5.11
CA LYS A 58 -10.98 -3.00 -6.51
C LYS A 58 -10.90 -1.86 -7.51
N LYS A 59 -11.59 -0.75 -7.24
CA LYS A 59 -11.56 0.45 -8.10
C LYS A 59 -10.15 1.04 -8.17
N LEU A 60 -9.48 1.21 -7.03
CA LEU A 60 -8.12 1.74 -6.95
C LEU A 60 -7.12 0.88 -7.73
N PHE A 61 -7.16 -0.45 -7.55
CA PHE A 61 -6.31 -1.38 -8.30
C PHE A 61 -6.62 -1.39 -9.80
N GLY A 62 -7.88 -1.20 -10.19
CA GLY A 62 -8.25 -1.00 -11.60
C GLY A 62 -7.56 0.23 -12.20
N VAL A 63 -7.46 1.33 -11.47
CA VAL A 63 -6.73 2.54 -11.90
C VAL A 63 -5.22 2.29 -11.95
N ILE A 64 -4.65 1.64 -10.93
CA ILE A 64 -3.21 1.29 -10.92
C ILE A 64 -2.88 0.48 -12.18
N TYR A 65 -3.62 -0.60 -12.44
CA TYR A 65 -3.44 -1.43 -13.63
C TYR A 65 -3.53 -0.63 -14.93
N LYS A 66 -4.53 0.26 -15.04
CA LYS A 66 -4.74 1.14 -16.20
C LYS A 66 -3.55 2.07 -16.47
N LEU A 67 -2.87 2.54 -15.42
CA LEU A 67 -1.81 3.55 -15.53
C LEU A 67 -0.40 2.99 -15.76
N ILE A 68 -0.14 1.70 -15.49
CA ILE A 68 1.20 1.09 -15.68
C ILE A 68 1.73 1.34 -17.09
N LYS A 69 0.97 0.95 -18.13
CA LYS A 69 1.44 1.00 -19.52
C LYS A 69 1.68 2.43 -20.02
N PRO A 70 0.76 3.40 -19.79
CA PRO A 70 1.00 4.80 -20.12
C PRO A 70 2.22 5.41 -19.41
N VAL A 71 2.39 5.15 -18.11
CA VAL A 71 3.53 5.66 -17.32
C VAL A 71 4.84 5.14 -17.90
N LEU A 72 4.95 3.82 -18.11
CA LEU A 72 6.14 3.19 -18.69
C LEU A 72 6.47 3.73 -20.09
N LYS A 73 5.45 3.84 -20.96
CA LYS A 73 5.60 4.39 -22.31
C LYS A 73 6.06 5.85 -22.28
N GLY A 74 5.56 6.65 -21.35
CA GLY A 74 5.90 8.08 -21.22
C GLY A 74 7.38 8.32 -20.90
N VAL A 75 8.08 7.34 -20.34
CA VAL A 75 9.49 7.44 -19.96
C VAL A 75 10.39 6.41 -20.64
N ASN A 76 9.90 5.75 -21.69
CA ASN A 76 10.62 4.72 -22.45
C ASN A 76 11.18 3.59 -21.56
N SER A 77 10.40 3.13 -20.58
CA SER A 77 10.71 1.94 -19.77
C SER A 77 9.78 0.78 -20.10
N THR A 78 10.22 -0.44 -19.81
CA THR A 78 9.42 -1.68 -19.92
C THR A 78 9.22 -2.37 -18.56
N ASN A 79 9.82 -1.84 -17.50
CA ASN A 79 9.89 -2.48 -16.19
C ASN A 79 9.45 -1.47 -15.11
N CYS A 80 8.79 -1.92 -14.05
CA CYS A 80 8.52 -1.09 -12.88
C CYS A 80 8.49 -1.91 -11.60
N ASN A 81 8.66 -1.25 -10.47
CA ASN A 81 8.11 -1.71 -9.20
C ASN A 81 6.77 -1.04 -8.95
N ILE A 82 5.83 -1.82 -8.42
CA ILE A 82 4.53 -1.34 -7.97
C ILE A 82 4.41 -1.73 -6.50
N GLY A 83 4.11 -0.76 -5.63
CA GLY A 83 4.09 -1.04 -4.20
C GLY A 83 3.42 0.06 -3.39
N ILE A 84 3.18 -0.26 -2.13
CA ILE A 84 2.62 0.63 -1.10
C ILE A 84 3.41 0.38 0.18
N ASN A 85 3.65 1.44 0.94
CA ASN A 85 4.08 1.32 2.33
C ASN A 85 2.83 1.44 3.21
N ASN A 86 2.46 0.37 3.92
CA ASN A 86 1.23 0.30 4.72
C ASN A 86 1.56 0.36 6.22
N GLY A 87 1.65 1.58 6.75
CA GLY A 87 2.02 1.89 8.13
C GLY A 87 3.43 2.43 8.30
N LYS A 88 3.66 3.17 9.40
CA LYS A 88 4.91 3.90 9.69
C LYS A 88 6.16 3.00 9.65
N CYS A 89 6.11 1.82 10.28
CA CYS A 89 7.25 0.89 10.28
C CYS A 89 7.55 0.28 8.91
N ALA A 90 6.59 0.30 7.99
CA ALA A 90 6.78 -0.12 6.60
C ALA A 90 7.37 1.01 5.71
N GLY A 91 7.73 2.17 6.30
CA GLY A 91 8.26 3.31 5.56
C GLY A 91 7.18 4.25 5.01
N GLN A 92 5.95 4.21 5.55
CA GLN A 92 4.90 5.13 5.14
C GLN A 92 5.13 6.50 5.79
N GLU A 93 5.53 7.49 5.00
CA GLU A 93 5.77 8.85 5.49
C GLU A 93 4.48 9.68 5.53
N VAL A 94 3.66 9.60 4.48
CA VAL A 94 2.35 10.26 4.43
C VAL A 94 1.28 9.25 4.84
N PRO A 95 0.57 9.45 5.98
CA PRO A 95 -0.47 8.54 6.46
C PRO A 95 -1.77 8.71 5.68
N HIS A 96 -1.71 8.50 4.37
CA HIS A 96 -2.83 8.46 3.43
C HIS A 96 -2.48 7.38 2.41
N VAL A 97 -3.37 6.44 2.11
CA VAL A 97 -3.11 5.32 1.18
C VAL A 97 -2.55 5.82 -0.14
N HIS A 98 -1.36 5.34 -0.53
CA HIS A 98 -0.75 5.71 -1.79
C HIS A 98 0.06 4.57 -2.37
N PHE A 99 -0.18 4.29 -3.64
CA PHE A 99 0.60 3.34 -4.41
C PHE A 99 1.61 4.07 -5.27
N HIS A 100 2.78 3.47 -5.40
CA HIS A 100 3.85 3.92 -6.26
C HIS A 100 3.90 3.05 -7.51
N ILE A 101 4.01 3.67 -8.67
CA ILE A 101 4.56 3.04 -9.88
C ILE A 101 5.93 3.69 -10.09
N ILE A 102 6.99 2.91 -9.94
CA ILE A 102 8.38 3.35 -10.08
C ILE A 102 8.97 2.65 -11.30
N PRO A 103 9.07 3.33 -12.46
CA PRO A 103 9.74 2.77 -13.64
C PRO A 103 11.19 2.38 -13.34
N ARG A 104 11.65 1.30 -13.97
CA ARG A 104 12.98 0.72 -13.78
C ARG A 104 13.75 0.72 -15.10
N PHE A 105 15.06 0.90 -14.99
CA PHE A 105 15.98 0.98 -16.13
C PHE A 105 17.18 0.07 -15.89
N GLU A 106 17.89 -0.30 -16.96
CA GLU A 106 19.13 -1.05 -16.80
C GLU A 106 20.14 -0.23 -15.98
N ASN A 107 20.80 -0.88 -15.02
CA ASN A 107 21.81 -0.28 -14.15
C ASN A 107 21.32 0.89 -13.28
N ASP A 108 20.03 0.96 -12.96
CA ASP A 108 19.46 1.99 -12.07
C ASP A 108 19.78 1.80 -10.57
N GLY A 109 20.54 0.76 -10.22
CA GLY A 109 20.94 0.46 -8.84
C GLY A 109 19.85 -0.13 -7.94
N GLY A 110 18.62 -0.28 -8.43
CA GLY A 110 17.51 -0.80 -7.63
C GLY A 110 17.54 -2.32 -7.46
N GLY A 111 17.10 -2.79 -6.29
CA GLY A 111 17.02 -4.22 -5.96
C GLY A 111 15.63 -4.83 -6.15
N PRO A 112 15.51 -6.14 -5.88
CA PRO A 112 14.21 -6.80 -5.75
C PRO A 112 13.53 -6.41 -4.41
N LEU A 113 12.19 -6.38 -4.41
CA LEU A 113 11.36 -5.98 -3.24
C LEU A 113 11.67 -6.77 -1.96
N GLN A 114 12.08 -8.03 -2.11
CA GLN A 114 12.43 -8.93 -1.01
C GLN A 114 13.62 -8.45 -0.17
N LYS A 115 14.37 -7.46 -0.62
CA LYS A 115 15.49 -6.87 0.13
C LYS A 115 15.09 -5.67 1.00
N LEU A 116 13.83 -5.23 0.97
CA LEU A 116 13.37 -4.09 1.78
C LEU A 116 13.39 -4.41 3.29
N VAL A 117 13.03 -5.64 3.67
CA VAL A 117 13.12 -6.13 5.04
C VAL A 117 13.75 -7.52 5.02
N ARG A 118 14.81 -7.70 5.80
CA ARG A 118 15.49 -8.99 5.93
C ARG A 118 15.77 -9.26 7.40
N LEU A 119 15.00 -10.18 7.95
CA LEU A 119 15.17 -10.69 9.30
C LEU A 119 15.45 -12.20 9.19
N GLU A 120 16.26 -12.72 10.12
CA GLU A 120 16.41 -14.17 10.25
C GLU A 120 15.11 -14.76 10.80
N VAL A 121 14.49 -15.66 10.03
CA VAL A 121 13.29 -16.38 10.47
C VAL A 121 13.71 -17.68 11.15
N LYS A 122 13.73 -17.67 12.49
CA LYS A 122 14.11 -18.83 13.32
C LYS A 122 12.95 -19.79 13.58
N GLU A 123 11.71 -19.30 13.47
CA GLU A 123 10.50 -20.10 13.70
C GLU A 123 10.17 -21.00 12.51
N ASP A 124 9.64 -22.19 12.78
CA ASP A 124 9.21 -23.14 11.75
C ASP A 124 8.07 -22.54 10.90
N LEU A 125 8.24 -22.56 9.58
CA LEU A 125 7.28 -21.98 8.63
C LEU A 125 5.89 -22.61 8.73
N SER A 126 5.76 -23.88 9.12
CA SER A 126 4.47 -24.54 9.33
C SER A 126 3.70 -23.94 10.50
N VAL A 127 4.39 -23.62 11.60
CA VAL A 127 3.79 -22.95 12.77
C VAL A 127 3.34 -21.55 12.40
N ILE A 128 4.18 -20.79 11.68
CA ILE A 128 3.81 -19.47 11.16
C ILE A 128 2.57 -19.58 10.25
N ALA A 129 2.57 -20.55 9.33
CA ALA A 129 1.48 -20.75 8.39
C ALA A 129 0.15 -21.07 9.10
N ASP A 130 0.17 -21.91 10.13
CA ASP A 130 -1.03 -22.25 10.89
C ASP A 130 -1.59 -21.05 11.65
N ARG A 131 -0.73 -20.24 12.27
CA ARG A 131 -1.15 -18.96 12.87
C ARG A 131 -1.79 -18.03 11.84
N ILE A 132 -1.20 -17.88 10.65
CA ILE A 132 -1.76 -17.04 9.59
C ILE A 132 -3.12 -17.57 9.15
N LYS A 133 -3.23 -18.87 8.83
CA LYS A 133 -4.48 -19.49 8.39
C LYS A 133 -5.62 -19.31 9.40
N ASN A 134 -5.31 -19.40 10.69
CA ASN A 134 -6.29 -19.21 11.75
C ASN A 134 -6.82 -17.76 11.82
N ASN A 135 -6.08 -16.79 11.29
CA ASN A 135 -6.46 -15.37 11.24
C ASN A 135 -7.03 -14.93 9.89
N ILE A 136 -7.08 -15.81 8.87
CA ILE A 136 -7.75 -15.47 7.60
C ILE A 136 -9.26 -15.39 7.89
N PRO A 137 -9.93 -14.26 7.59
CA PRO A 137 -11.37 -14.15 7.75
C PRO A 137 -12.08 -15.27 6.99
N LYS A 138 -12.89 -16.07 7.68
CA LYS A 138 -13.69 -17.11 7.04
C LYS A 138 -14.76 -16.45 6.19
N GLN A 139 -14.92 -16.88 4.94
CA GLN A 139 -16.05 -16.44 4.13
C GLN A 139 -17.35 -16.73 4.89
N LYS A 140 -18.07 -15.68 5.28
CA LYS A 140 -19.42 -15.83 5.81
C LYS A 140 -20.28 -16.37 4.65
N ASN A 141 -20.76 -17.61 4.77
CA ASN A 141 -21.84 -18.08 3.92
C ASN A 141 -23.00 -17.11 4.12
N ASN A 142 -23.27 -16.33 3.08
CA ASN A 142 -24.06 -15.11 3.15
C ASN A 142 -25.54 -15.47 3.34
N LYS A 143 -25.98 -15.63 4.59
CA LYS A 143 -27.34 -15.39 5.07
C LYS A 143 -27.26 -14.88 6.51
N ASP A 144 -27.64 -13.62 6.69
CA ASP A 144 -28.13 -13.03 7.96
C ASP A 144 -27.17 -12.28 8.91
N LYS A 145 -26.02 -11.75 8.46
CA LYS A 145 -25.36 -10.63 9.19
C LYS A 145 -24.67 -9.66 8.24
N GLU A 146 -24.97 -8.37 8.39
CA GLU A 146 -24.24 -7.27 7.76
C GLU A 146 -22.76 -7.35 8.18
N TYR A 147 -21.88 -7.52 7.20
CA TYR A 147 -20.43 -7.54 7.41
C TYR A 147 -19.97 -6.10 7.63
N ASP A 148 -19.55 -5.79 8.86
CA ASP A 148 -18.95 -4.51 9.23
C ASP A 148 -17.42 -4.68 9.38
N PRO A 149 -16.64 -4.40 8.32
CA PRO A 149 -15.18 -4.54 8.35
C PRO A 149 -14.52 -3.59 9.34
N ASP A 150 -15.13 -2.43 9.62
CA ASP A 150 -14.58 -1.44 10.54
C ASP A 150 -14.62 -1.96 11.97
N ARG A 151 -15.74 -2.59 12.37
CA ARG A 151 -15.86 -3.21 13.69
C ARG A 151 -14.92 -4.39 13.90
N GLU A 152 -14.85 -5.32 12.95
CA GLU A 152 -13.95 -6.48 13.05
C GLU A 152 -12.47 -6.04 13.13
N TRP A 153 -12.09 -4.96 12.44
CA TRP A 153 -10.74 -4.41 12.49
C TRP A 153 -10.40 -3.73 13.83
N GLN A 154 -11.36 -3.03 14.44
CA GLN A 154 -11.17 -2.43 15.77
C GLN A 154 -11.01 -3.51 16.85
N GLU A 155 -11.82 -4.58 16.79
CA GLU A 155 -11.71 -5.73 17.69
C GLU A 155 -10.33 -6.42 17.51
N PHE A 156 -9.86 -6.61 16.28
CA PHE A 156 -8.53 -7.17 15.99
C PHE A 156 -7.37 -6.32 16.54
N LYS A 157 -7.38 -5.00 16.35
CA LYS A 157 -6.32 -4.11 16.85
C LYS A 157 -6.13 -4.24 18.36
N LEU A 158 -7.23 -4.30 19.11
CA LEU A 158 -7.23 -4.50 20.56
C LEU A 158 -6.66 -5.86 20.97
N GLU A 159 -6.80 -6.90 20.14
CA GLU A 159 -6.30 -8.25 20.44
C GLU A 159 -4.79 -8.43 20.25
N ILE A 160 -4.15 -7.64 19.38
CA ILE A 160 -2.76 -7.85 18.95
C ILE A 160 -1.74 -6.90 19.59
N GLU A 161 -2.15 -5.76 20.15
CA GLU A 161 -1.22 -4.74 20.67
C GLU A 161 -0.26 -5.29 21.75
N ASP A 162 -0.65 -6.35 22.48
CA ASP A 162 0.16 -7.00 23.52
C ASP A 162 0.75 -8.37 23.12
N LYS A 163 0.52 -8.87 21.89
CA LYS A 163 0.87 -10.25 21.48
C LYS A 163 1.85 -10.35 20.31
N VAL A 164 2.38 -9.22 19.82
CA VAL A 164 3.36 -9.22 18.72
C VAL A 164 4.68 -9.84 19.22
N PRO A 165 5.22 -10.89 18.57
CA PRO A 165 6.52 -11.42 18.92
C PRO A 165 7.61 -10.35 18.76
N ASP A 166 8.55 -10.28 19.71
CA ASP A 166 9.67 -9.34 19.63
C ASP A 166 10.70 -9.84 18.61
N TYR A 167 10.87 -9.08 17.52
CA TYR A 167 11.87 -9.31 16.48
C TYR A 167 13.03 -8.30 16.53
N SER A 168 13.18 -7.56 17.63
CA SER A 168 14.23 -6.53 17.80
C SER A 168 15.65 -7.10 17.66
N ASP A 169 15.88 -8.33 18.12
CA ASP A 169 17.16 -9.05 18.02
C ASP A 169 17.44 -9.66 16.63
N ALA A 170 16.48 -9.68 15.72
CA ALA A 170 16.64 -10.27 14.38
C ALA A 170 17.37 -9.35 13.37
N ARG A 171 17.85 -8.19 13.82
CA ARG A 171 18.51 -7.17 12.98
C ARG A 171 19.99 -7.38 12.70
N ASN A 172 20.60 -8.45 13.20
CA ASN A 172 22.03 -8.70 12.99
C ASN A 172 22.22 -10.05 12.28
N LEU A 173 22.49 -10.00 10.97
CA LEU A 173 23.46 -10.79 10.20
C LEU A 173 23.41 -10.41 8.71
#